data_AF-A0A530Y492-F1
#
_entry.id   AF-A0A530Y492-F1
#
_cell.length_a   1.000
_cell.length_b   1.000
_cell.length_c   1.000
_cell.angle_alpha   90.00
_cell.angle_beta   90.00
_cell.angle_gamma   90.00
#
_symmetry.space_group_name_H-M   'P 1'
#
loop_
_entity.id
_entity.type
_entity.pdbx_description
1 polymer ?
#
loop_
_entity_poly.entity_id
_entity_poly.type
_entity_poly.pdbx_seq_one_letter_code
_entity_poly.pdbx_strand_id
1 'polypeptide(L)'
;FQLAAEKGHAGAQATLGHLLFQSGKIVRGLAMMTAALERAAPSDQPWIRGMQEEAFAAAGEADRRTAISLADDILTKGGGDR
;
A
#
# COMPACT_ATOMS: atom_id res chain seq x y z
N PHE A 1 -4.23 -9.71 -18.01
CA PHE A 1 -3.41 -10.61 -17.17
C PHE A 1 -1.89 -10.39 -17.38
N GLN A 2 -1.40 -9.14 -17.33
CA GLN A 2 0.04 -8.86 -17.49
C GLN A 2 0.52 -7.78 -16.52
N LEU A 3 0.10 -7.87 -15.26
CA LEU A 3 0.49 -6.93 -14.19
C LEU A 3 1.57 -7.52 -13.25
N ALA A 4 1.97 -8.78 -13.48
CA ALA A 4 2.91 -9.49 -12.60
C ALA A 4 4.36 -9.48 -13.11
N ALA A 5 4.58 -9.19 -14.39
CA ALA A 5 5.88 -9.46 -15.04
C ALA A 5 6.95 -8.38 -14.80
N GLU A 6 6.55 -7.16 -14.44
CA GLU A 6 7.48 -6.04 -14.17
C GLU A 6 7.05 -5.26 -12.92
N LYS A 7 6.64 -5.97 -11.86
CA LYS A 7 6.32 -5.29 -10.59
C LYS A 7 7.61 -4.67 -10.04
N GLY A 8 7.83 -3.39 -10.30
CA GLY A 8 8.86 -2.61 -9.63
C GLY A 8 8.69 -2.68 -8.11
N HIS A 9 9.66 -2.16 -7.35
CA HIS A 9 9.65 -2.21 -5.87
C HIS A 9 8.29 -1.82 -5.25
N ALA A 10 7.58 -0.84 -5.83
CA ALA A 10 6.25 -0.42 -5.41
C ALA A 10 5.15 -1.47 -5.64
N GLY A 11 5.13 -2.14 -6.79
CA GLY A 11 4.14 -3.20 -7.07
C GLY A 11 4.28 -4.41 -6.14
N ALA A 12 5.51 -4.75 -5.77
CA ALA A 12 5.78 -5.77 -4.77
C ALA A 12 5.30 -5.34 -3.37
N GLN A 13 5.57 -4.09 -2.96
CA GLN A 13 5.08 -3.54 -1.68
C GLN A 13 3.56 -3.51 -1.61
N ALA A 14 2.87 -3.11 -2.69
CA ALA A 14 1.40 -3.12 -2.74
C ALA A 14 0.83 -4.52 -2.57
N THR A 15 1.39 -5.51 -3.28
CA THR A 15 0.95 -6.91 -3.19
C THR A 15 1.17 -7.46 -1.77
N LEU A 16 2.32 -7.16 -1.16
CA LEU A 16 2.60 -7.56 0.23
C LEU A 16 1.65 -6.87 1.23
N GLY A 17 1.35 -5.59 1.03
CA GLY A 17 0.36 -4.86 1.81
C GLY A 17 -1.02 -5.51 1.75
N HIS A 18 -1.44 -5.94 0.56
CA HIS A 18 -2.70 -6.66 0.37
C HIS A 18 -2.73 -8.01 1.11
N LEU A 19 -1.64 -8.78 1.06
CA LEU A 19 -1.54 -10.04 1.82
C LEU A 19 -1.61 -9.82 3.33
N LEU A 20 -0.98 -8.76 3.84
CA LEU A 20 -1.06 -8.39 5.25
C LEU A 20 -2.49 -8.01 5.64
N PHE A 21 -3.18 -7.25 4.79
CA PHE A 21 -4.58 -6.90 4.98
C PHE A 21 -5.46 -8.15 5.08
N GLN A 22 -5.33 -9.08 4.13
CA GLN A 22 -6.07 -10.35 4.15
C GLN A 22 -5.73 -11.22 5.38
N SER A 23 -4.51 -11.13 5.91
CA SER A 23 -4.09 -11.85 7.12
C SER A 23 -4.62 -11.23 8.42
N GLY A 24 -5.51 -10.23 8.35
CA GLY A 24 -6.08 -9.52 9.50
C GLY A 24 -5.24 -8.35 9.99
N LYS A 25 -4.11 -8.03 9.35
CA LYS A 25 -3.30 -6.84 9.66
C LYS A 25 -3.78 -5.65 8.84
N ILE A 26 -5.05 -5.28 9.04
CA ILE A 26 -5.76 -4.23 8.28
C ILE A 26 -4.95 -2.94 8.21
N VAL A 27 -4.59 -2.36 9.36
CA VAL A 27 -3.82 -1.10 9.46
C VAL A 27 -2.50 -1.16 8.70
N ARG A 28 -1.70 -2.20 8.94
CA ARG A 28 -0.35 -2.32 8.35
C ARG A 28 -0.42 -2.60 6.85
N GLY A 29 -1.37 -3.42 6.42
CA GLY A 29 -1.60 -3.72 5.02
C GLY A 29 -2.04 -2.49 4.24
N LEU A 30 -3.02 -1.75 4.78
CA LEU A 30 -3.51 -0.51 4.19
C LEU A 30 -2.42 0.56 4.13
N ALA A 31 -1.66 0.74 5.22
CA ALA A 31 -0.54 1.68 5.26
C ALA A 31 0.53 1.38 4.20
N MET A 32 0.89 0.09 4.05
CA MET A 32 1.85 -0.34 3.03
C MET A 32 1.34 -0.11 1.61
N MET A 33 0.05 -0.37 1.35
CA MET A 33 -0.54 -0.11 0.03
C MET A 33 -0.57 1.39 -0.30
N THR A 34 -0.89 2.25 0.68
CA THR A 34 -0.83 3.71 0.52
C THR A 34 0.59 4.20 0.25
N ALA A 35 1.58 3.74 1.04
CA ALA A 35 2.98 4.11 0.81
C ALA A 35 3.53 3.57 -0.54
N ALA A 36 3.09 2.38 -0.94
CA ALA A 36 3.43 1.80 -2.24
C ALA A 36 2.83 2.60 -3.39
N LEU A 37 1.58 3.06 -3.26
CA LEU A 37 0.91 3.89 -4.26
C LEU A 37 1.66 5.20 -4.52
N GLU A 38 2.08 5.86 -3.44
CA GLU A 38 2.86 7.12 -3.49
C GLU A 38 4.22 6.93 -4.16
N ARG A 39 4.85 5.76 -3.98
CA ARG A 39 6.15 5.42 -4.59
C ARG A 39 6.03 4.76 -5.96
N ALA A 40 4.81 4.45 -6.41
CA ALA A 40 4.58 3.71 -7.64
C ALA A 40 4.86 4.55 -8.87
N ALA A 41 5.43 3.90 -9.88
CA ALA A 41 5.53 4.46 -11.22
C ALA A 41 4.11 4.76 -11.75
N PRO A 42 3.94 5.78 -12.62
CA PRO A 42 2.62 6.16 -13.15
C PRO A 42 1.89 5.00 -13.86
N SER A 43 2.64 4.05 -14.44
CA SER A 43 2.09 2.83 -15.03
C SER A 43 1.49 1.87 -14.00
N ASP A 44 2.01 1.87 -12.76
CA ASP A 44 1.58 0.99 -11.68
C ASP A 44 0.54 1.63 -10.74
N GLN A 45 0.53 2.95 -10.63
CA GLN A 45 -0.44 3.69 -9.83
C GLN A 45 -1.90 3.27 -10.04
N PRO A 46 -2.44 3.13 -11.28
CA PRO A 46 -3.87 2.86 -11.45
C PRO A 46 -4.33 1.53 -10.84
N TRP A 47 -3.54 0.46 -10.94
CA TRP A 47 -3.92 -0.83 -10.38
C TRP A 47 -3.64 -0.92 -8.87
N ILE A 48 -2.57 -0.29 -8.38
CA ILE A 48 -2.28 -0.20 -6.93
C ILE A 48 -3.36 0.63 -6.24
N ARG A 49 -3.79 1.73 -6.88
CA ARG A 49 -4.86 2.59 -6.38
C ARG A 49 -6.15 1.82 -6.19
N GLY A 50 -6.58 1.07 -7.22
CA GLY A 50 -7.78 0.24 -7.11
C GLY A 50 -7.72 -0.71 -5.91
N MET A 51 -6.60 -1.40 -5.74
CA MET A 51 -6.40 -2.33 -4.61
C MET A 51 -6.38 -1.62 -3.24
N GLN A 52 -5.74 -0.45 -3.16
CA GLN A 52 -5.69 0.37 -1.96
C GLN A 52 -7.07 0.91 -1.60
N GLU A 53 -7.85 1.36 -2.59
CA GLU A 53 -9.21 1.87 -2.40
C GLU A 53 -10.16 0.76 -1.92
N GLU A 54 -10.06 -0.44 -2.48
CA GLU A 54 -10.82 -1.61 -2.00
C GLU A 54 -10.52 -1.93 -0.53
N ALA A 55 -9.22 -1.97 -0.17
CA ALA A 55 -8.81 -2.19 1.21
C ALA A 55 -9.22 -1.04 2.14
N PHE A 56 -9.20 0.20 1.65
CA PHE A 56 -9.64 1.38 2.40
C PHE A 56 -11.14 1.34 2.66
N ALA A 57 -11.94 0.97 1.65
CA ALA A 57 -13.38 0.82 1.78
C ALA A 57 -13.77 -0.32 2.75
N ALA A 58 -12.98 -1.40 2.78
CA ALA A 58 -13.17 -2.50 3.71
C ALA A 58 -12.69 -2.22 5.14
N ALA A 59 -11.81 -1.22 5.34
CA ALA A 59 -11.29 -0.85 6.65
C ALA A 59 -12.21 0.08 7.44
N GLY A 60 -12.32 -0.15 8.76
CA GLY A 60 -13.03 0.75 9.66
C GLY A 60 -12.39 2.15 9.72
N GLU A 61 -13.14 3.17 10.15
CA GLU A 61 -12.61 4.55 10.27
C GLU A 61 -11.38 4.65 11.17
N ALA A 62 -11.38 3.96 12.32
CA ALA A 62 -10.25 3.92 13.24
C ALA A 62 -9.00 3.29 12.59
N ASP A 63 -9.18 2.20 11.85
CA ASP A 63 -8.09 1.53 11.14
C ASP A 63 -7.55 2.41 10.01
N ARG A 64 -8.43 3.05 9.24
CA ARG A 64 -8.05 3.99 8.17
C ARG A 64 -7.20 5.14 8.72
N ARG A 65 -7.60 5.74 9.83
CA ARG A 65 -6.84 6.85 10.44
C ARG A 65 -5.47 6.41 10.94
N THR A 66 -5.39 5.24 11.55
CA THR A 66 -4.12 4.63 11.97
C THR A 66 -3.24 4.27 10.77
N ALA A 67 -3.83 3.73 9.71
CA ALA A 67 -3.13 3.34 8.51
C ALA A 67 -2.54 4.54 7.76
N ILE A 68 -3.26 5.66 7.69
CA ILE A 68 -2.73 6.91 7.11
C ILE A 68 -1.52 7.40 7.91
N SER A 69 -1.63 7.41 9.24
CA SER A 69 -0.52 7.84 10.11
C SER A 69 0.71 6.93 9.96
N LEU A 70 0.48 5.62 9.82
CA LEU A 70 1.55 4.65 9.60
C LEU A 70 2.13 4.75 8.18
N ALA A 71 1.32 5.03 7.16
CA ALA A 71 1.78 5.24 5.79
C ALA A 71 2.72 6.44 5.72
N ASP A 72 2.36 7.53 6.40
CA ASP A 72 3.20 8.73 6.52
C ASP A 72 4.54 8.41 7.19
N ASP A 73 4.55 7.62 8.28
CA ASP A 73 5.80 7.16 8.91
C ASP A 73 6.64 6.28 7.97
N ILE A 74 6.02 5.38 7.20
CA ILE A 74 6.69 4.54 6.20
C ILE A 74 7.29 5.39 5.08
N LEU A 75 6.57 6.42 4.62
CA LEU A 75 7.02 7.32 3.57
C LEU A 75 8.20 8.16 4.05
N THR A 76 8.11 8.69 5.27
CA THR A 76 9.12 9.53 5.90
C THR A 76 10.38 8.75 6.27
N LYS A 77 10.25 7.53 6.82
CA LYS A 77 11.40 6.68 7.18
C LYS A 77 11.99 5.90 6.02
N GLY A 78 11.16 5.42 5.10
CA GLY A 78 11.61 4.56 4.00
C GLY A 78 12.25 5.31 2.83
N GLY A 79 12.45 6.63 2.94
CA GLY A 79 13.27 7.45 2.03
C GLY A 79 14.63 7.85 2.64
N GLY A 80 14.96 7.35 3.84
CA GLY A 80 16.17 7.66 4.59
C GLY A 80 17.07 6.45 4.81
N ASP A 81 17.42 5.73 3.73
CA ASP A 81 18.73 5.09 3.69
C ASP A 81 19.69 6.17 3.17
N ARG A 82 20.60 6.60 4.04
CA ARG A 82 21.60 7.66 3.77
C ARG A 82 22.68 7.16 2.82
#